data_AF-A0A0G4NAT4-F1
#
_entry.id   AF-A0A0G4NAT4-F1
#
_cell.length_a   1.000
_cell.length_b   1.000
_cell.length_c   1.000
_cell.angle_alpha   90.00
_cell.angle_beta   90.00
_cell.angle_gamma   90.00
#
_symmetry.space_group_name_H-M   'P 1'
#
loop_
_entity.id
_entity.type
_entity.pdbx_description
1 polymer ?
#
loop_
_entity_poly.entity_id
_entity_poly.type
_entity_poly.pdbx_seq_one_letter_code
_entity_poly.pdbx_strand_id
1 'polypeptide(L)'
;MFWKLSTVLSAFSLTAPAADVVENGGVKQVAIIGAGASGSAAAYYLSKFAEEDGSLVNITVFERTDRIGGRTLTVNAYDSPSEPIELGASIFVDANYILINATRDFNLALKDPESGSGETLGIWDGENFVFTQDDRSWG
;
A
#
# COMPACT_ATOMS: atom_id res chain seq x y z
N MET A 1 -48.50 -53.99 39.30
CA MET A 1 -48.12 -52.68 38.75
C MET A 1 -46.86 -52.91 37.92
N PHE A 2 -47.02 -53.09 36.61
CA PHE A 2 -45.96 -53.47 35.69
C PHE A 2 -45.71 -52.28 34.76
N TRP A 3 -44.47 -51.82 34.65
CA TRP A 3 -44.06 -50.92 33.57
C TRP A 3 -42.86 -51.53 32.86
N LYS A 4 -43.10 -52.01 31.64
CA LYS A 4 -42.07 -52.37 30.67
C LYS A 4 -41.70 -51.08 29.94
N LEU A 5 -40.49 -50.57 30.13
CA LEU A 5 -39.91 -49.60 29.20
C LEU A 5 -39.39 -50.37 27.99
N SER A 6 -40.06 -50.23 26.84
CA SER A 6 -39.50 -50.61 25.55
C SER A 6 -38.63 -49.46 25.04
N THR A 7 -37.33 -49.69 24.93
CA THR A 7 -36.40 -48.76 24.27
C THR A 7 -36.45 -49.03 22.77
N VAL A 8 -37.06 -48.12 22.01
CA VAL A 8 -36.96 -48.12 20.54
C VAL A 8 -35.67 -47.38 20.19
N LEU A 9 -34.66 -48.11 19.72
CA LEU A 9 -33.43 -47.53 19.21
C LEU A 9 -33.65 -47.16 17.73
N SER A 10 -34.01 -45.91 17.44
CA SER A 10 -34.03 -45.42 16.06
C SER A 10 -32.60 -45.16 15.61
N ALA A 11 -32.10 -45.97 14.68
CA ALA A 11 -30.85 -45.66 13.98
C ALA A 11 -31.08 -44.44 13.07
N PHE A 12 -30.64 -43.26 13.51
CA PHE A 12 -30.48 -42.12 12.61
C PHE A 12 -29.29 -42.43 11.71
N SER A 13 -29.57 -42.76 10.45
CA SER A 13 -28.55 -42.79 9.42
C SER A 13 -28.07 -41.35 9.21
N LEU A 14 -26.92 -40.99 9.79
CA LEU A 14 -26.16 -39.81 9.40
C LEU A 14 -25.56 -40.09 8.02
N THR A 15 -26.38 -39.97 6.98
CA THR A 15 -25.84 -39.54 5.70
C THR A 15 -25.38 -38.11 5.93
N ALA A 16 -24.08 -37.93 6.18
CA ALA A 16 -23.47 -36.62 6.00
C ALA A 16 -23.94 -36.12 4.62
N PRO A 17 -24.54 -34.93 4.50
CA PRO A 17 -24.69 -34.33 3.19
C PRO A 17 -23.30 -34.38 2.56
N ALA A 18 -23.21 -34.97 1.36
CA ALA A 18 -22.02 -34.85 0.54
C ALA A 18 -21.63 -33.39 0.61
N ALA A 19 -20.42 -33.11 1.11
CA ALA A 19 -19.94 -31.77 1.39
C ALA A 19 -20.45 -30.85 0.27
N ASP A 20 -21.37 -29.95 0.62
CA ASP A 20 -21.84 -28.96 -0.32
C ASP A 20 -20.56 -28.32 -0.83
N VAL A 21 -20.24 -28.59 -2.09
CA VAL A 21 -19.23 -27.84 -2.80
C VAL A 21 -19.82 -26.46 -2.80
N VAL A 22 -19.41 -25.63 -1.84
CA VAL A 22 -19.64 -24.19 -1.91
C VAL A 22 -19.08 -23.83 -3.26
N GLU A 23 -19.96 -23.61 -4.24
CA GLU A 23 -19.51 -23.09 -5.51
C GLU A 23 -18.68 -21.87 -5.16
N ASN A 24 -17.43 -21.86 -5.61
CA ASN A 24 -16.57 -20.69 -5.61
C ASN A 24 -17.11 -19.69 -6.67
N GLY A 25 -18.43 -19.49 -6.69
CA GLY A 25 -19.25 -19.08 -7.85
C GLY A 25 -19.36 -17.57 -7.99
N GLY A 26 -18.44 -16.80 -7.41
CA GLY A 26 -18.48 -15.35 -7.45
C GLY A 26 -17.21 -14.65 -7.01
N VAL A 27 -16.38 -15.28 -6.15
CA VAL A 27 -15.16 -14.64 -5.64
C VAL A 27 -14.06 -14.64 -6.70
N LYS A 28 -13.56 -13.46 -7.06
CA LYS A 28 -12.40 -13.32 -7.97
C LYS A 28 -11.10 -13.39 -7.18
N GLN A 29 -10.24 -14.35 -7.54
CA GLN A 29 -8.91 -14.48 -6.97
C GLN A 29 -7.92 -13.58 -7.73
N VAL A 30 -7.22 -12.71 -7.01
CA VAL A 30 -6.28 -11.76 -7.60
C VAL A 30 -4.92 -11.86 -6.92
N ALA A 31 -3.88 -12.10 -7.72
CA ALA A 31 -2.49 -12.06 -7.28
C ALA A 31 -1.84 -10.77 -7.78
N ILE A 32 -1.30 -9.97 -6.86
CA ILE A 32 -0.52 -8.76 -7.16
C ILE A 32 0.94 -9.05 -6.84
N ILE A 33 1.82 -8.85 -7.82
CA ILE A 33 3.26 -9.10 -7.67
C ILE A 33 3.99 -7.77 -7.47
N GLY A 34 4.49 -7.55 -6.26
CA GLY A 34 5.20 -6.37 -5.78
C GLY A 34 4.32 -5.49 -4.89
N ALA A 35 4.78 -5.22 -3.67
CA ALA A 35 4.11 -4.34 -2.70
C ALA A 35 4.67 -2.90 -2.73
N GLY A 36 5.09 -2.43 -3.90
CA GLY A 36 5.45 -1.03 -4.11
C GLY A 36 4.23 -0.12 -4.20
N ALA A 37 4.44 1.16 -4.50
CA ALA A 37 3.35 2.15 -4.67
C ALA A 37 2.25 1.67 -5.64
N SER A 38 2.64 1.08 -6.78
CA SER A 38 1.67 0.58 -7.77
C SER A 38 0.88 -0.64 -7.29
N GLY A 39 1.52 -1.66 -6.72
CA GLY A 39 0.82 -2.86 -6.27
C GLY A 39 -0.06 -2.61 -5.05
N SER A 40 0.41 -1.77 -4.12
CA SER A 40 -0.39 -1.34 -2.96
C SER A 40 -1.60 -0.51 -3.40
N ALA A 41 -1.43 0.41 -4.35
CA ALA A 41 -2.55 1.17 -4.91
C ALA A 41 -3.55 0.26 -5.65
N ALA A 42 -3.06 -0.70 -6.45
CA ALA A 42 -3.91 -1.66 -7.13
C ALA A 42 -4.74 -2.49 -6.14
N ALA A 43 -4.12 -2.99 -5.06
CA ALA A 43 -4.82 -3.73 -4.01
C ALA A 43 -5.90 -2.87 -3.34
N TYR A 44 -5.54 -1.64 -2.96
CA TYR A 44 -6.44 -0.70 -2.29
C TYR A 44 -7.67 -0.35 -3.15
N TYR A 45 -7.44 0.12 -4.38
CA TYR A 45 -8.55 0.54 -5.25
C TYR A 45 -9.39 -0.65 -5.72
N LEU A 46 -8.78 -1.81 -5.95
CA LEU A 46 -9.53 -3.00 -6.32
C LEU A 46 -10.45 -3.47 -5.17
N SER A 47 -9.97 -3.46 -3.92
CA SER A 47 -10.81 -3.76 -2.76
C SER A 47 -11.95 -2.76 -2.63
N LYS A 48 -11.62 -1.46 -2.70
CA LYS A 48 -12.60 -0.38 -2.59
C LYS A 48 -13.71 -0.49 -3.63
N PHE A 49 -13.36 -0.64 -4.91
CA PHE A 49 -14.37 -0.72 -5.97
C PHE A 49 -15.15 -2.03 -5.96
N ALA A 50 -14.53 -3.12 -5.51
CA ALA A 50 -15.25 -4.38 -5.32
C ALA A 50 -16.31 -4.26 -4.21
N GLU A 51 -15.98 -3.60 -3.09
CA GLU A 51 -16.93 -3.29 -2.02
C GLU A 51 -18.08 -2.40 -2.50
N GLU A 52 -17.77 -1.34 -3.29
CA GLU A 52 -18.78 -0.43 -3.85
C GLU A 52 -19.74 -1.12 -4.84
N ASP A 53 -19.23 -2.06 -5.64
CA ASP A 53 -19.99 -2.82 -6.64
C ASP A 53 -20.68 -4.08 -6.05
N GLY A 54 -20.38 -4.45 -4.80
CA GLY A 54 -20.83 -5.69 -4.19
C GLY A 54 -20.17 -6.95 -4.76
N SER A 55 -19.07 -6.78 -5.49
CA SER A 55 -18.25 -7.85 -6.04
C SER A 55 -17.38 -8.48 -4.95
N LEU A 56 -17.26 -9.80 -4.94
CA LEU A 56 -16.38 -10.50 -4.01
C LEU A 56 -15.00 -10.68 -4.65
N VAL A 57 -13.96 -10.13 -4.02
CA VAL A 57 -12.57 -10.31 -4.43
C VAL A 57 -11.74 -10.82 -3.27
N ASN A 58 -10.78 -11.69 -3.56
CA ASN A 58 -9.77 -12.10 -2.59
C ASN A 58 -8.38 -11.82 -3.19
N ILE A 59 -7.71 -10.84 -2.59
CA ILE A 59 -6.48 -10.25 -3.11
C ILE A 59 -5.31 -10.75 -2.28
N THR A 60 -4.31 -11.33 -2.93
CA THR A 60 -3.03 -11.68 -2.32
C THR A 60 -1.93 -10.82 -2.94
N VAL A 61 -1.19 -10.09 -2.11
CA VAL A 61 -0.04 -9.29 -2.54
C VAL A 61 1.24 -10.04 -2.18
N PHE A 62 2.10 -10.28 -3.17
CA PHE A 62 3.39 -10.93 -2.99
C PHE A 62 4.50 -9.90 -3.08
N GLU A 63 5.37 -9.85 -2.08
CA GLU A 63 6.56 -9.00 -2.09
C GLU A 63 7.80 -9.88 -1.91
N ARG A 64 8.85 -9.58 -2.68
CA ARG A 64 10.08 -10.36 -2.65
C ARG A 64 10.93 -10.01 -1.43
N THR A 65 10.90 -8.75 -1.02
CA THR A 65 11.68 -8.23 0.10
C THR A 65 10.94 -8.38 1.42
N ASP A 66 11.64 -8.14 2.51
CA ASP A 66 11.10 -8.09 3.88
C ASP A 66 10.37 -6.78 4.19
N ARG A 67 10.20 -5.89 3.20
CA ARG A 67 9.56 -4.58 3.35
C ARG A 67 8.62 -4.28 2.20
N ILE A 68 7.62 -3.45 2.48
CA ILE A 68 6.76 -2.86 1.45
C ILE A 68 7.33 -1.52 0.95
N GLY A 69 6.66 -0.89 -0.02
CA GLY A 69 6.99 0.45 -0.53
C GLY A 69 7.86 0.46 -1.79
N GLY A 70 8.60 -0.61 -2.06
CA GLY A 70 9.40 -0.74 -3.29
C GLY A 70 10.46 0.35 -3.40
N ARG A 71 10.32 1.26 -4.37
CA ARG A 71 11.24 2.40 -4.59
C ARG A 71 10.99 3.59 -3.66
N THR A 72 10.00 3.52 -2.77
CA THR A 72 9.80 4.48 -1.69
C THR A 72 10.38 3.88 -0.41
N LEU A 73 11.28 4.59 0.25
CA LEU A 73 11.95 4.15 1.46
C LEU A 73 12.46 5.37 2.23
N THR A 74 11.88 5.59 3.41
CA THR A 74 12.37 6.52 4.40
C THR A 74 13.23 5.76 5.41
N VAL A 75 14.41 6.27 5.72
CA VAL A 75 15.28 5.77 6.79
C VAL A 75 15.58 6.88 7.78
N ASN A 76 15.90 6.54 9.01
CA ASN A 76 16.30 7.51 10.02
C ASN A 76 17.82 7.65 10.02
N ALA A 77 18.33 8.86 9.77
CA ALA A 77 19.76 9.13 9.89
C ALA A 77 20.19 8.93 11.35
N TYR A 78 21.34 8.28 11.56
CA TYR A 78 21.89 8.00 12.89
C TYR A 78 20.93 7.25 13.83
N ASP A 79 20.00 6.47 13.26
CA ASP A 79 18.92 5.80 14.01
C ASP A 79 18.02 6.76 14.82
N SER A 80 17.99 8.06 14.46
CA SER A 80 17.15 9.07 15.12
C SER A 80 15.82 9.29 14.39
N PRO A 81 14.66 9.03 15.02
CA PRO A 81 13.35 9.29 14.40
C PRO A 81 13.08 10.76 14.07
N SER A 82 13.86 11.70 14.60
CA SER A 82 13.75 13.12 14.26
C SER A 82 14.42 13.49 12.93
N GLU A 83 15.21 12.58 12.35
CA GLU A 83 16.01 12.82 11.14
C GLU A 83 15.64 11.85 10.00
N PRO A 84 14.38 11.88 9.50
CA PRO A 84 13.98 11.02 8.40
C PRO A 84 14.60 11.49 7.07
N ILE A 85 15.15 10.54 6.31
CA ILE A 85 15.76 10.74 5.00
C ILE A 85 15.12 9.80 3.98
N GLU A 86 14.69 10.36 2.86
CA GLU A 86 14.18 9.60 1.73
C GLU A 86 15.32 9.05 0.87
N LEU A 87 15.42 7.72 0.76
CA LEU A 87 16.35 7.04 -0.15
C LEU A 87 15.76 6.78 -1.54
N GLY A 88 14.53 7.23 -1.77
CA GLY A 88 13.74 6.94 -2.95
C GLY A 88 12.88 8.11 -3.39
N ALA A 89 11.61 7.86 -3.70
CA ALA A 89 10.67 8.92 -4.08
C ALA A 89 10.50 9.95 -2.94
N SER A 90 10.88 11.20 -3.19
CA SER A 90 10.91 12.26 -2.18
C SER A 90 10.13 13.53 -2.54
N ILE A 91 9.59 13.61 -3.76
CA ILE A 91 8.93 14.83 -4.29
C ILE A 91 7.52 14.52 -4.74
N PHE A 92 6.59 15.38 -4.33
CA PHE A 92 5.20 15.42 -4.78
C PHE A 92 5.00 16.70 -5.60
N VAL A 93 4.31 16.59 -6.74
CA VAL A 93 4.00 17.73 -7.62
C VAL A 93 2.49 17.81 -7.82
N ASP A 94 1.94 19.02 -7.79
CA ASP A 94 0.49 19.25 -7.89
C ASP A 94 -0.13 18.75 -9.20
N ALA A 95 0.68 18.65 -10.27
CA ALA A 95 0.25 18.08 -11.54
C ALA A 95 -0.07 16.57 -11.45
N ASN A 96 0.42 15.87 -10.43
CA ASN A 96 0.12 14.45 -10.22
C ASN A 96 -1.04 14.30 -9.23
N TYR A 97 -2.25 14.42 -9.75
CA TYR A 97 -3.48 14.34 -8.95
C TYR A 97 -3.64 13.01 -8.21
N ILE A 98 -3.09 11.90 -8.73
CA ILE A 98 -3.19 10.59 -8.08
C ILE A 98 -2.44 10.61 -6.75
N LEU A 99 -1.19 11.07 -6.74
CA LEU A 99 -0.38 11.15 -5.52
C LEU A 99 -0.90 12.21 -4.56
N ILE A 100 -1.29 13.38 -5.06
CA ILE A 100 -1.82 14.46 -4.22
C ILE A 100 -3.15 14.08 -3.57
N ASN A 101 -4.08 13.46 -4.30
CA ASN A 101 -5.33 13.00 -3.71
C ASN A 101 -5.09 11.88 -2.70
N ALA A 102 -4.15 10.96 -2.96
CA ALA A 102 -3.78 9.94 -1.99
C ALA A 102 -3.29 10.55 -0.66
N THR A 103 -2.55 11.67 -0.70
CA THR A 103 -2.14 12.35 0.56
C THR A 103 -3.34 12.82 1.38
N ARG A 104 -4.41 13.28 0.72
CA ARG A 104 -5.64 13.73 1.38
C ARG A 104 -6.46 12.54 1.89
N ASP A 105 -6.64 11.52 1.05
CA ASP A 105 -7.40 10.30 1.38
C ASP A 105 -6.80 9.56 2.58
N PHE A 106 -5.47 9.56 2.71
CA PHE A 106 -4.74 8.92 3.81
C PHE A 106 -4.31 9.88 4.92
N ASN A 107 -4.75 11.14 4.88
CA ASN A 107 -4.44 12.17 5.87
C ASN A 107 -2.92 12.31 6.15
N LEU A 108 -2.13 12.35 5.08
CA LEU A 108 -0.67 12.53 5.10
C LEU A 108 -0.34 14.02 4.97
N ALA A 109 0.47 14.53 5.90
CA ALA A 109 0.94 15.91 5.86
C ALA A 109 1.98 16.08 4.75
N LEU A 110 1.81 17.10 3.91
CA LEU A 110 2.83 17.56 2.99
C LEU A 110 3.74 18.57 3.71
N LYS A 111 5.03 18.49 3.42
CA LYS A 111 6.03 19.47 3.84
C LYS A 111 6.52 20.18 2.59
N ASP A 112 6.47 21.50 2.59
CA ASP A 112 7.11 22.27 1.53
C ASP A 112 8.61 21.99 1.53
N PRO A 113 9.25 21.87 0.35
CA PRO A 113 10.70 21.75 0.29
C PRO A 113 11.32 22.93 1.04
N GLU A 114 12.32 22.65 1.87
CA GLU A 114 13.10 23.71 2.50
C GLU A 114 13.85 24.46 1.39
N SER A 115 13.29 25.58 0.94
CA SER A 115 13.99 26.52 0.08
C SER A 115 14.91 27.33 0.98
N GLY A 116 16.21 27.05 0.94
CA GLY A 116 17.18 28.00 1.43
C GLY A 116 16.98 29.30 0.66
N SER A 117 16.66 30.39 1.36
CA SER A 117 16.50 31.67 0.69
C SER A 117 17.86 32.14 0.18
N GLY A 118 18.02 32.25 -1.15
CA GLY A 118 19.21 32.83 -1.79
C GLY A 118 20.30 31.82 -2.12
N GLU A 119 19.94 30.63 -2.58
CA GLU A 119 20.91 29.62 -2.96
C GLU A 119 21.56 30.02 -4.29
N THR A 120 22.89 30.02 -4.32
CA THR A 120 23.66 30.21 -5.54
C THR A 120 24.18 28.85 -5.94
N LEU A 121 23.70 28.32 -7.08
CA LEU A 121 24.28 27.11 -7.66
C LEU A 121 25.72 27.43 -8.07
N GLY A 122 26.68 26.63 -7.63
CA GLY A 122 28.09 26.78 -7.98
C GLY A 122 28.72 25.47 -8.43
N ILE A 123 29.56 25.52 -9.46
CA ILE A 123 30.46 24.41 -9.84
C ILE A 123 31.88 24.83 -9.45
N TRP A 124 32.52 24.06 -8.58
CA TRP A 124 33.89 24.26 -8.09
C TRP A 124 34.82 23.22 -8.69
N ASP A 125 35.95 23.64 -9.26
CA ASP A 125 36.93 22.74 -9.89
C ASP A 125 38.07 22.29 -8.95
N GLY A 126 38.12 22.82 -7.74
CA GLY A 126 39.22 22.61 -6.79
C GLY A 126 39.96 23.90 -6.44
N GLU A 127 39.94 24.92 -7.32
CA GLU A 127 40.68 26.18 -7.17
C GLU A 127 39.78 27.42 -7.28
N ASN A 128 38.77 27.40 -8.14
CA ASN A 128 37.82 28.49 -8.34
C ASN A 128 36.42 27.99 -8.74
N PHE A 129 35.39 28.81 -8.52
CA PHE A 129 34.07 28.56 -9.11
C PHE A 129 34.13 28.81 -10.62
N VAL A 130 33.95 27.76 -11.41
CA VAL A 130 33.91 27.84 -12.89
C VAL A 130 32.53 28.22 -13.40
N PHE A 131 31.51 28.09 -12.56
CA PHE A 131 30.13 28.49 -12.86
C PHE A 131 29.43 28.88 -11.57
N THR A 132 28.65 29.95 -11.62
CA THR A 132 27.73 30.36 -10.55
C THR A 132 26.43 30.87 -11.14
N GLN A 133 25.29 30.49 -10.57
CA GLN A 133 23.98 30.99 -10.94
C GLN A 133 23.19 31.37 -9.68
N ASP A 134 22.70 32.61 -9.63
CA ASP A 134 21.79 33.11 -8.61
C ASP A 134 20.35 32.72 -8.99
N ASP A 135 19.54 32.33 -8.01
CA ASP A 135 18.12 31.94 -8.15
C ASP A 135 17.28 32.95 -8.96
N ARG A 136 17.70 34.22 -8.99
CA ARG A 136 17.05 35.31 -9.75
C ARG A 136 17.20 35.21 -11.27
N SER A 137 17.93 34.23 -11.80
CA SER A 137 18.21 34.10 -13.24
C SER A 137 17.09 33.45 -14.06
N TRP A 138 15.98 33.03 -13.43
CA TRP A 138 14.82 32.41 -14.09
C TRP A 138 13.63 33.38 -14.29
N GLY A 139 13.91 34.66 -14.48
CA GLY A 139 12.92 35.71 -14.83
C GLY A 139 12.82 35.96 -16.31
#